data_AF-V4R097-F1
#
_entry.id   AF-V4R097-F1
#
_cell.length_a   1.000
_cell.length_b   1.000
_cell.length_c   1.000
_cell.angle_alpha   90.00
_cell.angle_beta   90.00
_cell.angle_gamma   90.00
#
_symmetry.space_group_name_H-M   'P 1'
#
loop_
_entity.id
_entity.type
_entity.pdbx_description
1 polymer ?
#
loop_
_entity_poly.entity_id
_entity_poly.type
_entity_poly.pdbx_seq_one_letter_code
_entity_poly.pdbx_strand_id
1 'polypeptide(L)'
;MATIIGSLEVMTMLYDKLSEEKRKSLISSALTEAFRLDHFITNILDMAKFEADAVKPRFETARLSQMINDSLARLGPLKTRGEIKIAPSVTNDDLVTDPMLGARAIGLVLHNAFKFGGRKAAVPVIEVEYGIVGSEGFVRIRDHGDGIPPAKQAAVFDKYTRLQKSDQQNASTGLGLTICQYIMRLLDGRIELSNHPEGGAIFTLWYANKKAT
;
A
#
# COMPACT_ATOMS: atom_id res chain seq x y z
N MET A 1 -5.88 20.43 -0.77
CA MET A 1 -6.29 21.69 -0.13
C MET A 1 -7.28 22.44 -1.02
N ALA A 2 -6.88 22.93 -2.19
CA ALA A 2 -7.78 23.65 -3.12
C ALA A 2 -9.07 22.89 -3.47
N THR A 3 -8.99 21.59 -3.76
CA THR A 3 -10.19 20.76 -4.08
C THR A 3 -11.13 20.54 -2.90
N ILE A 4 -10.58 20.43 -1.68
CA ILE A 4 -11.39 20.26 -0.46
C ILE A 4 -12.13 21.56 -0.18
N ILE A 5 -11.38 22.66 -0.13
CA ILE A 5 -11.91 24.01 0.13
C ILE A 5 -12.95 24.36 -0.94
N GLY A 6 -12.64 24.21 -2.23
CA GLY A 6 -13.58 24.53 -3.31
C GLY A 6 -14.84 23.64 -3.30
N SER A 7 -14.72 22.34 -3.00
CA SER A 7 -15.91 21.46 -2.89
C SER A 7 -16.81 21.86 -1.72
N LEU A 8 -16.22 22.24 -0.58
CA LEU A 8 -16.95 22.69 0.59
C LEU A 8 -17.55 24.08 0.40
N GLU A 9 -16.83 25.02 -0.22
CA GLU A 9 -17.32 26.37 -0.56
C GLU A 9 -18.55 26.30 -1.48
N VAL A 10 -18.49 25.47 -2.53
CA VAL A 10 -19.65 25.25 -3.42
C VAL A 10 -20.83 24.65 -2.65
N MET A 11 -20.57 23.70 -1.76
CA MET A 11 -21.63 23.16 -0.89
C MET A 11 -22.22 24.21 0.04
N THR A 12 -21.41 25.09 0.65
CA THR A 12 -21.90 26.15 1.53
C THR A 12 -22.69 27.21 0.78
N MET A 13 -22.21 27.65 -0.39
CA MET A 13 -22.84 28.74 -1.17
C MET A 13 -24.11 28.30 -1.90
N LEU A 14 -24.16 27.06 -2.36
CA LEU A 14 -25.21 26.58 -3.27
C LEU A 14 -26.00 25.39 -2.72
N TYR A 15 -25.92 25.09 -1.41
CA TYR A 15 -26.49 23.88 -0.81
C TYR A 15 -27.89 23.53 -1.34
N ASP A 16 -28.85 24.44 -1.18
CA ASP A 16 -30.25 24.24 -1.57
C ASP A 16 -30.48 24.15 -3.09
N LYS A 17 -29.52 24.66 -3.89
CA LYS A 17 -29.56 24.66 -5.35
C LYS A 17 -28.90 23.43 -5.97
N LEU A 18 -28.16 22.64 -5.19
CA LEU A 18 -27.49 21.44 -5.66
C LEU A 18 -28.42 20.23 -5.60
N SER A 19 -28.39 19.39 -6.65
CA SER A 19 -29.02 18.07 -6.60
C SER A 19 -28.33 17.17 -5.56
N GLU A 20 -29.04 16.17 -5.06
CA GLU A 20 -28.49 15.20 -4.11
C GLU A 20 -27.25 14.48 -4.65
N GLU A 21 -27.26 14.11 -5.94
CA GLU A 21 -26.11 13.52 -6.62
C GLU A 21 -24.88 14.43 -6.61
N LYS A 22 -25.08 15.73 -6.86
CA LYS A 22 -23.98 16.69 -6.89
C LYS A 22 -23.41 16.91 -5.49
N ARG A 23 -24.25 16.94 -4.46
CA ARG A 23 -23.81 16.98 -3.06
C ARG A 23 -22.97 15.75 -2.70
N LYS A 24 -23.46 14.55 -3.00
CA LYS A 24 -22.71 13.29 -2.77
C LYS A 24 -21.38 13.28 -3.51
N SER A 25 -21.36 13.75 -4.76
CA SER A 25 -20.14 13.85 -5.56
C SER A 25 -19.11 14.81 -4.93
N LEU A 26 -19.52 16.01 -4.50
CA LEU A 26 -18.63 16.99 -3.86
C LEU A 26 -18.08 16.48 -2.51
N ILE A 27 -18.93 15.85 -1.69
CA ILE A 27 -18.51 15.20 -0.44
C ILE A 27 -17.47 14.11 -0.73
N SER A 28 -17.75 13.23 -1.70
CA SER A 28 -16.85 12.16 -2.09
C SER A 28 -15.51 12.69 -2.60
N SER A 29 -15.51 13.76 -3.40
CA SER A 29 -14.29 14.42 -3.87
C SER A 29 -13.50 15.03 -2.72
N ALA A 30 -14.15 15.74 -1.80
CA ALA A 30 -13.50 16.33 -0.63
C ALA A 30 -12.89 15.26 0.29
N LEU A 31 -13.62 14.18 0.57
CA LEU A 31 -13.14 13.06 1.38
C LEU A 31 -11.95 12.36 0.72
N THR A 32 -12.04 12.07 -0.57
CA THR A 32 -10.93 11.46 -1.33
C THR A 32 -9.65 12.29 -1.22
N GLU A 33 -9.79 13.62 -1.33
CA GLU A 33 -8.68 14.55 -1.21
C GLU A 33 -8.13 14.69 0.22
N ALA A 34 -9.00 14.62 1.22
CA ALA A 34 -8.61 14.62 2.63
C ALA A 34 -7.80 13.37 2.96
N PHE A 35 -8.28 12.18 2.59
CA PHE A 35 -7.55 10.93 2.79
C PHE A 35 -6.20 10.91 2.04
N ARG A 36 -6.16 11.50 0.84
CA ARG A 36 -4.90 11.63 0.09
C ARG A 36 -3.88 12.49 0.84
N LEU A 37 -4.31 13.61 1.43
CA LEU A 37 -3.44 14.49 2.22
C LEU A 37 -2.99 13.84 3.53
N ASP A 38 -3.89 13.16 4.23
CA ASP A 38 -3.57 12.42 5.45
C ASP A 38 -2.49 11.37 5.20
N HIS A 39 -2.65 10.58 4.13
CA HIS A 39 -1.64 9.61 3.70
C HIS A 39 -0.31 10.28 3.31
N PHE A 40 -0.35 11.46 2.70
CA PHE A 40 0.85 12.21 2.35
C PHE A 40 1.61 12.70 3.58
N ILE A 41 0.92 13.33 4.52
CA ILE A 41 1.50 13.83 5.77
C ILE A 41 2.10 12.67 6.56
N THR A 42 1.37 11.57 6.69
CA THR A 42 1.83 10.34 7.34
C THR A 42 3.15 9.87 6.70
N ASN A 43 3.19 9.71 5.37
CA ASN A 43 4.41 9.27 4.68
C ASN A 43 5.60 10.22 4.88
N ILE A 44 5.40 11.55 4.94
CA ILE A 44 6.48 12.50 5.23
C ILE A 44 6.99 12.33 6.66
N LEU A 45 6.08 12.28 7.64
CA LEU A 45 6.43 12.13 9.05
C LEU A 45 7.18 10.83 9.28
N ASP A 46 6.78 9.77 8.61
CA ASP A 46 7.45 8.49 8.72
C ASP A 46 8.84 8.52 8.08
N MET A 47 8.98 9.12 6.89
CA MET A 47 10.29 9.31 6.29
C MET A 47 11.23 10.10 7.21
N ALA A 48 10.73 11.17 7.85
CA ALA A 48 11.51 11.96 8.81
C ALA A 48 11.92 11.14 10.04
N LYS A 49 11.01 10.32 10.60
CA LYS A 49 11.33 9.41 11.72
C LYS A 49 12.36 8.37 11.33
N PHE A 50 12.28 7.84 10.12
CA PHE A 50 13.22 6.85 9.59
C PHE A 50 14.60 7.46 9.29
N GLU A 51 14.66 8.69 8.79
CA GLU A 51 15.93 9.41 8.62
C GLU A 51 16.61 9.76 9.95
N ALA A 52 15.80 9.98 11.00
CA ALA A 52 16.29 10.26 12.34
C ALA A 52 16.59 9.01 13.19
N ASP A 53 16.47 7.80 12.61
CA ASP A 53 16.62 6.51 13.32
C ASP A 53 15.74 6.41 14.59
N ALA A 54 14.59 7.08 14.57
CA ALA A 54 13.70 7.23 15.72
C ALA A 54 12.70 6.08 15.88
N VAL A 55 12.64 5.16 14.90
CA VAL A 55 11.71 4.02 14.91
C VAL A 55 12.44 2.77 15.37
N LYS A 56 12.05 2.24 16.53
CA LYS A 56 12.58 0.98 17.07
C LYS A 56 11.54 -0.13 16.91
N PRO A 57 11.83 -1.21 16.16
CA PRO A 57 10.92 -2.35 16.03
C PRO A 57 10.66 -3.03 17.38
N ARG A 58 9.41 -3.43 17.61
CA ARG A 58 9.03 -4.28 18.74
C ARG A 58 8.77 -5.70 18.23
N PHE A 59 9.79 -6.54 18.36
CA PHE A 59 9.71 -7.95 17.96
C PHE A 59 8.84 -8.74 18.94
N GLU A 60 7.80 -9.37 18.42
CA GLU A 60 6.88 -10.25 19.14
C GLU A 60 6.40 -11.38 18.24
N THR A 61 5.85 -12.44 18.82
CA THR A 61 5.22 -13.51 18.03
C THR A 61 3.97 -12.96 17.35
N ALA A 62 3.95 -13.01 16.02
CA ALA A 62 2.89 -12.50 15.17
C ALA A 62 2.52 -13.51 14.09
N ARG A 63 1.32 -13.36 13.52
CA ARG A 63 0.83 -14.18 12.40
C ARG A 63 0.78 -13.37 11.12
N LEU A 64 1.31 -13.93 10.03
CA LEU A 64 1.22 -13.30 8.70
C LEU A 64 -0.24 -13.04 8.30
N SER A 65 -1.13 -14.00 8.52
CA SER A 65 -2.56 -13.88 8.27
C SER A 65 -3.17 -12.69 9.00
N GLN A 66 -2.83 -12.49 10.28
CA GLN A 66 -3.32 -11.35 11.05
C GLN A 66 -2.77 -10.03 10.49
N MET A 67 -1.48 -9.98 10.16
CA MET A 67 -0.88 -8.79 9.56
C MET A 67 -1.52 -8.44 8.20
N ILE A 68 -1.83 -9.45 7.38
CA ILE A 68 -2.57 -9.27 6.12
C ILE A 68 -3.97 -8.72 6.42
N ASN A 69 -4.73 -9.33 7.33
CA ASN A 69 -6.08 -8.89 7.70
C ASN A 69 -6.09 -7.45 8.22
N ASP A 70 -5.14 -7.09 9.07
CA ASP A 70 -5.00 -5.73 9.61
C ASP A 70 -4.69 -4.72 8.50
N SER A 71 -3.87 -5.12 7.52
CA SER A 71 -3.57 -4.31 6.35
C SER A 71 -4.82 -4.07 5.51
N LEU A 72 -5.61 -5.11 5.29
CA LEU A 72 -6.85 -5.07 4.54
C LEU A 72 -7.92 -4.22 5.21
N ALA A 73 -8.04 -4.28 6.53
CA ALA A 73 -8.95 -3.44 7.30
C ALA A 73 -8.64 -1.95 7.13
N ARG A 74 -7.37 -1.59 6.98
CA ARG A 74 -6.90 -0.21 6.79
C ARG A 74 -7.03 0.33 5.37
N LEU A 75 -7.32 -0.50 4.37
CA LEU A 75 -7.52 -0.04 2.98
C LEU A 75 -8.80 0.78 2.79
N GLY A 76 -9.76 0.70 3.73
CA GLY A 76 -10.97 1.50 3.71
C GLY A 76 -11.72 1.41 2.37
N PRO A 77 -12.08 2.55 1.73
CA PRO A 77 -12.82 2.56 0.47
C PRO A 77 -12.09 1.92 -0.72
N LEU A 78 -10.78 1.70 -0.65
CA LEU A 78 -10.05 1.03 -1.74
C LEU A 78 -10.40 -0.46 -1.82
N LYS A 79 -10.78 -1.08 -0.69
CA LYS A 79 -11.18 -2.49 -0.65
C LYS A 79 -12.42 -2.77 -1.51
N THR A 80 -13.33 -1.81 -1.65
CA THR A 80 -14.53 -1.97 -2.49
C THR A 80 -14.26 -1.72 -3.98
N ARG A 81 -13.04 -1.31 -4.36
CA ARG A 81 -12.68 -1.05 -5.75
C ARG A 81 -12.20 -2.29 -6.49
N GLY A 82 -11.91 -3.39 -5.80
CA GLY A 82 -11.34 -4.59 -6.41
C GLY A 82 -11.56 -5.84 -5.58
N GLU A 83 -11.23 -6.98 -6.17
CA GLU A 83 -11.25 -8.30 -5.52
C GLU A 83 -9.87 -8.64 -4.97
N ILE A 84 -9.83 -9.26 -3.79
CA ILE A 84 -8.59 -9.73 -3.17
C ILE A 84 -8.73 -11.23 -2.94
N LYS A 85 -7.85 -12.01 -3.56
CA LYS A 85 -7.77 -13.46 -3.40
C LYS A 85 -6.60 -13.79 -2.50
N ILE A 86 -6.87 -14.43 -1.36
CA ILE A 86 -5.84 -14.78 -0.37
C ILE A 86 -5.65 -16.29 -0.39
N ALA A 87 -4.41 -16.74 -0.61
CA ALA A 87 -4.02 -18.14 -0.67
C ALA A 87 -2.91 -18.41 0.37
N PRO A 88 -3.20 -19.11 1.48
CA PRO A 88 -2.16 -19.56 2.39
C PRO A 88 -1.37 -20.73 1.78
N SER A 89 -0.05 -20.70 1.90
CA SER A 89 0.84 -21.79 1.47
C SER A 89 1.26 -22.72 2.62
N VAL A 90 0.83 -22.42 3.86
CA VAL A 90 1.17 -23.16 5.08
C VAL A 90 0.02 -23.13 6.09
N THR A 91 -0.01 -24.11 7.00
CA THR A 91 -0.97 -24.18 8.11
C THR A 91 -0.53 -23.36 9.34
N ASN A 92 0.78 -23.19 9.54
CA ASN A 92 1.35 -22.34 10.60
C ASN A 92 2.12 -21.17 9.96
N ASP A 93 1.70 -19.96 10.27
CA ASP A 93 2.21 -18.70 9.76
C ASP A 93 2.72 -17.77 10.89
N ASP A 94 3.02 -18.34 12.05
CA ASP A 94 3.65 -17.64 13.17
C ASP A 94 5.12 -17.32 12.84
N LEU A 95 5.53 -16.08 13.12
CA LEU A 95 6.92 -15.63 13.10
C LEU A 95 7.18 -14.58 14.18
N VAL A 96 8.44 -14.38 14.55
CA VAL A 96 8.81 -13.23 15.41
C VAL A 96 9.17 -12.04 14.53
N THR A 97 8.35 -11.00 14.60
CA THR A 97 8.52 -9.74 13.87
C THR A 97 7.82 -8.60 14.60
N ASP A 98 7.86 -7.38 14.08
CA ASP A 98 6.96 -6.31 14.54
C ASP A 98 5.68 -6.34 13.69
N PRO A 99 4.53 -6.76 14.26
CA PRO A 99 3.29 -6.90 13.49
C PRO A 99 2.77 -5.56 12.98
N MET A 100 3.00 -4.46 13.70
CA MET A 100 2.53 -3.14 13.28
C MET A 100 3.32 -2.64 12.06
N LEU A 101 4.65 -2.71 12.13
CA LEU A 101 5.52 -2.34 11.01
C LEU A 101 5.33 -3.29 9.82
N GLY A 102 5.25 -4.60 10.04
CA GLY A 102 5.10 -5.54 8.94
C GLY A 102 3.73 -5.44 8.27
N ALA A 103 2.64 -5.30 9.02
CA ALA A 103 1.32 -5.04 8.44
C ALA A 103 1.27 -3.68 7.72
N ARG A 104 2.08 -2.71 8.15
CA ARG A 104 2.21 -1.46 7.43
C ARG A 104 2.94 -1.65 6.09
N ALA A 105 4.01 -2.44 6.03
CA ALA A 105 4.71 -2.75 4.79
C ALA A 105 3.79 -3.42 3.75
N ILE A 106 2.97 -4.39 4.19
CA ILE A 106 1.93 -5.04 3.38
C ILE A 106 0.94 -4.01 2.84
N GLY A 107 0.43 -3.12 3.70
CA GLY A 107 -0.51 -2.07 3.32
C GLY A 107 0.03 -1.13 2.24
N LEU A 108 1.31 -0.77 2.28
CA LEU A 108 1.95 0.08 1.26
C LEU A 108 1.99 -0.60 -0.11
N VAL A 109 2.27 -1.91 -0.14
CA VAL A 109 2.28 -2.68 -1.38
C VAL A 109 0.86 -2.87 -1.92
N LEU A 110 -0.09 -3.24 -1.06
CA LEU A 110 -1.50 -3.38 -1.44
C LEU A 110 -2.08 -2.08 -2.00
N HIS A 111 -1.77 -0.94 -1.38
CA HIS A 111 -2.20 0.37 -1.89
C HIS A 111 -1.66 0.65 -3.30
N ASN A 112 -0.41 0.27 -3.58
CA ASN A 112 0.15 0.40 -4.92
C ASN A 112 -0.52 -0.56 -5.91
N ALA A 113 -0.77 -1.81 -5.52
CA ALA A 113 -1.47 -2.79 -6.34
C ALA A 113 -2.88 -2.31 -6.73
N PHE A 114 -3.66 -1.75 -5.78
CA PHE A 114 -4.97 -1.16 -6.09
C PHE A 114 -4.91 0.04 -7.02
N LYS A 115 -3.84 0.83 -6.90
CA LYS A 115 -3.69 2.06 -7.66
C LYS A 115 -3.22 1.83 -9.10
N PHE A 116 -2.34 0.86 -9.31
CA PHE A 116 -1.67 0.64 -10.60
C PHE A 116 -2.03 -0.69 -11.28
N GLY A 117 -2.54 -1.65 -10.51
CA GLY A 117 -2.80 -3.03 -10.93
C GLY A 117 -4.06 -3.25 -11.77
N GLY A 118 -4.86 -2.22 -12.02
CA GLY A 118 -6.22 -2.34 -12.58
C GLY A 118 -6.47 -1.66 -13.93
N ARG A 119 -5.46 -1.13 -14.62
CA ARG A 119 -5.70 -0.25 -15.79
C ARG A 119 -6.44 -0.91 -16.97
N LYS A 120 -6.54 -2.24 -17.01
CA LYS A 120 -7.21 -2.98 -18.09
C LYS A 120 -8.51 -3.69 -17.68
N ALA A 121 -8.81 -3.80 -16.38
CA ALA A 121 -9.98 -4.52 -15.87
C ALA A 121 -10.96 -3.57 -15.18
N ALA A 122 -12.27 -3.77 -15.35
CA ALA A 122 -13.30 -2.99 -14.67
C ALA A 122 -13.22 -3.11 -13.13
N VAL A 123 -12.72 -4.25 -12.64
CA VAL A 123 -12.48 -4.54 -11.23
C VAL A 123 -11.05 -5.11 -11.11
N PRO A 124 -10.09 -4.39 -10.50
CA PRO A 124 -8.76 -4.95 -10.21
C PRO A 124 -8.84 -6.21 -9.34
N VAL A 125 -8.06 -7.22 -9.71
CA VAL A 125 -7.89 -8.45 -8.91
C VAL A 125 -6.47 -8.45 -8.36
N ILE A 126 -6.34 -8.62 -7.05
CA ILE A 126 -5.05 -8.72 -6.35
C ILE A 126 -4.96 -10.09 -5.70
N GLU A 127 -3.87 -10.79 -5.96
CA GLU A 127 -3.58 -12.10 -5.39
C GLU A 127 -2.55 -11.93 -4.26
N VAL A 128 -2.86 -12.49 -3.09
CA VAL A 128 -1.99 -12.48 -1.92
C VAL A 128 -1.69 -13.92 -1.55
N GLU A 129 -0.43 -14.30 -1.65
CA GLU A 129 0.09 -15.58 -1.18
C GLU A 129 1.01 -15.35 0.01
N TYR A 130 0.96 -16.21 1.02
CA TYR A 130 1.86 -16.08 2.16
C TYR A 130 2.23 -17.44 2.76
N GLY A 131 3.39 -17.50 3.39
CA GLY A 131 3.81 -18.68 4.13
C GLY A 131 5.19 -18.56 4.72
N ILE A 132 5.74 -19.70 5.15
CA ILE A 132 7.08 -19.80 5.75
C ILE A 132 7.95 -20.69 4.85
N VAL A 133 9.17 -20.23 4.55
CA VAL A 133 10.19 -21.01 3.84
C VAL A 133 11.47 -20.98 4.67
N GLY A 134 11.89 -22.13 5.19
CA GLY A 134 13.05 -22.21 6.08
C GLY A 134 12.85 -21.37 7.35
N SER A 135 13.68 -20.34 7.52
CA SER A 135 13.61 -19.38 8.63
C SER A 135 13.08 -18.00 8.22
N GLU A 136 12.35 -17.92 7.10
CA GLU A 136 11.78 -16.66 6.63
C GLU A 136 10.27 -16.81 6.42
N GLY A 137 9.51 -15.80 6.84
CA GLY A 137 8.12 -15.63 6.41
C GLY A 137 8.06 -14.82 5.13
N PHE A 138 7.08 -15.07 4.27
CA PHE A 138 6.87 -14.27 3.07
C PHE A 138 5.42 -13.87 2.89
N VAL A 139 5.21 -12.69 2.32
CA VAL A 139 3.93 -12.24 1.76
C VAL A 139 4.19 -11.75 0.34
N ARG A 140 3.61 -12.45 -0.63
CA ARG A 140 3.67 -12.16 -2.05
C ARG A 140 2.36 -11.54 -2.49
N ILE A 141 2.44 -10.37 -3.12
CA ILE A 141 1.30 -9.62 -3.64
C ILE A 141 1.49 -9.48 -5.14
N ARG A 142 0.58 -10.05 -5.91
CA ARG A 142 0.52 -9.92 -7.36
C ARG A 142 -0.66 -9.04 -7.76
N ASP A 143 -0.39 -8.08 -8.64
CA ASP A 143 -1.41 -7.35 -9.38
C ASP A 143 -1.52 -7.85 -10.83
N HIS A 144 -2.50 -7.32 -11.57
CA HIS A 144 -2.75 -7.65 -12.97
C HIS A 144 -2.62 -6.41 -13.89
N GLY A 145 -1.75 -5.47 -13.49
CA GLY A 145 -1.50 -4.24 -14.23
C GLY A 145 -0.53 -4.42 -15.39
N ASP A 146 0.04 -3.32 -15.86
CA ASP A 146 1.05 -3.32 -16.93
C ASP A 146 2.44 -3.79 -16.45
N GLY A 147 2.58 -4.10 -15.16
CA GLY A 147 3.87 -4.40 -14.53
C GLY A 147 4.79 -3.19 -14.47
N ILE A 148 6.05 -3.44 -14.13
CA ILE A 148 7.09 -2.41 -14.00
C ILE A 148 8.16 -2.61 -15.09
N PRO A 149 8.42 -1.61 -15.95
CA PRO A 149 9.47 -1.72 -16.98
C PRO A 149 10.82 -2.11 -16.36
N PRO A 150 11.59 -3.04 -16.97
CA PRO A 150 12.85 -3.53 -16.39
C PRO A 150 13.83 -2.40 -16.01
N ALA A 151 13.98 -1.40 -16.87
CA ALA A 151 14.84 -0.24 -16.64
C ALA A 151 14.44 0.63 -15.42
N LYS A 152 13.24 0.43 -14.88
CA LYS A 152 12.71 1.20 -13.74
C LYS A 152 12.56 0.36 -12.47
N GLN A 153 12.79 -0.96 -12.51
CA GLN A 153 12.58 -1.85 -11.36
C GLN A 153 13.47 -1.51 -10.15
N ALA A 154 14.71 -1.07 -10.37
CA ALA A 154 15.55 -0.60 -9.27
C ALA A 154 15.06 0.76 -8.72
N ALA A 155 14.71 1.67 -9.63
CA ALA A 155 14.36 3.04 -9.30
C ALA A 155 13.01 3.18 -8.58
N VAL A 156 12.11 2.20 -8.64
CA VAL A 156 10.80 2.30 -7.94
C VAL A 156 10.91 2.37 -6.42
N PHE A 157 12.06 1.98 -5.86
CA PHE A 157 12.34 2.11 -4.43
C PHE A 157 13.00 3.45 -4.07
N ASP A 158 13.45 4.23 -5.05
CA ASP A 158 14.06 5.54 -4.81
C ASP A 158 13.01 6.58 -4.40
N LYS A 159 13.42 7.48 -3.50
CA LYS A 159 12.55 8.54 -2.99
C LYS A 159 12.01 9.39 -4.14
N TYR A 160 10.69 9.61 -4.11
CA TYR A 160 9.99 10.48 -5.06
C TYR A 160 9.96 9.97 -6.51
N THR A 161 10.41 8.75 -6.78
CA THR A 161 10.36 8.19 -8.12
C THR A 161 8.92 7.92 -8.56
N ARG A 162 8.59 8.34 -9.79
CA ARG A 162 7.30 8.12 -10.44
C ARG A 162 7.51 7.46 -11.80
N LEU A 163 6.79 6.38 -12.06
CA LEU A 163 6.92 5.63 -13.31
C LEU A 163 6.32 6.37 -14.52
N GLN A 164 5.35 7.26 -14.32
CA GLN A 164 4.70 8.06 -15.37
C GLN A 164 4.61 9.54 -15.00
N LYS A 165 4.91 10.43 -15.96
CA LYS A 165 4.83 11.90 -15.81
C LYS A 165 3.43 12.47 -16.08
N SER A 166 2.52 11.70 -16.69
CA SER A 166 1.25 12.20 -17.27
C SER A 166 0.00 12.02 -16.40
N ASP A 167 0.05 11.24 -15.32
CA ASP A 167 -1.13 11.01 -14.47
C ASP A 167 -1.28 12.10 -13.40
N GLN A 168 -1.68 13.31 -13.80
CA GLN A 168 -2.04 14.39 -12.86
C GLN A 168 -3.18 13.99 -11.90
N GLN A 169 -4.04 13.03 -12.28
CA GLN A 169 -5.16 12.56 -11.45
C GLN A 169 -4.75 11.52 -10.39
N ASN A 170 -3.62 10.83 -10.55
CA ASN A 170 -3.17 9.76 -9.65
C ASN A 170 -1.84 10.11 -8.97
N ALA A 171 -1.71 11.33 -8.42
CA ALA A 171 -0.52 11.76 -7.70
C ALA A 171 -0.23 10.84 -6.49
N SER A 172 0.72 9.91 -6.62
CA SER A 172 1.40 9.31 -5.46
C SER A 172 2.63 10.13 -5.17
N THR A 173 2.99 10.13 -3.90
CA THR A 173 4.13 10.83 -3.33
C THR A 173 5.45 10.25 -3.84
N GLY A 174 5.44 9.01 -4.35
CA GLY A 174 6.65 8.26 -4.69
C GLY A 174 7.40 7.76 -3.46
N LEU A 175 6.79 7.84 -2.27
CA LEU A 175 7.42 7.44 -1.01
C LEU A 175 6.99 6.04 -0.54
N GLY A 176 5.86 5.52 -1.02
CA GLY A 176 5.26 4.30 -0.46
C GLY A 176 6.18 3.07 -0.54
N LEU A 177 6.78 2.79 -1.70
CA LEU A 177 7.72 1.67 -1.85
C LEU A 177 9.06 1.93 -1.16
N THR A 178 9.52 3.17 -1.10
CA THR A 178 10.73 3.54 -0.34
C THR A 178 10.53 3.29 1.15
N ILE A 179 9.39 3.71 1.71
CA ILE A 179 9.03 3.44 3.10
C ILE A 179 8.91 1.94 3.34
N CYS A 180 8.27 1.21 2.42
CA CYS A 180 8.17 -0.24 2.51
C CYS A 180 9.57 -0.89 2.58
N GLN A 181 10.49 -0.50 1.68
CA GLN A 181 11.87 -1.00 1.70
C GLN A 181 12.58 -0.67 3.02
N TYR A 182 12.40 0.53 3.55
CA TYR A 182 12.98 0.91 4.84
C TYR A 182 12.42 0.07 5.99
N ILE A 183 11.09 -0.10 6.05
CA ILE A 183 10.44 -0.96 7.05
C ILE A 183 10.99 -2.39 6.96
N MET A 184 11.07 -2.95 5.75
CA MET A 184 11.59 -4.31 5.58
C MET A 184 13.02 -4.43 6.09
N ARG A 185 13.89 -3.44 5.85
CA ARG A 185 15.24 -3.42 6.42
C ARG A 185 15.25 -3.35 7.94
N LEU A 186 14.38 -2.56 8.57
CA LEU A 186 14.25 -2.51 10.03
C LEU A 186 13.84 -3.86 10.64
N LEU A 187 13.05 -4.64 9.90
CA LEU A 187 12.62 -5.99 10.31
C LEU A 187 13.63 -7.07 9.93
N ASP A 188 14.86 -6.70 9.56
CA ASP A 188 15.90 -7.58 9.01
C ASP A 188 15.44 -8.41 7.81
N GLY A 189 14.40 -7.93 7.12
CA GLY A 189 13.80 -8.53 5.95
C GLY A 189 14.21 -7.82 4.65
N ARG A 190 13.53 -8.20 3.57
CA ARG A 190 13.72 -7.59 2.24
C ARG A 190 12.41 -7.51 1.48
N ILE A 191 12.39 -6.63 0.47
CA ILE A 191 11.34 -6.57 -0.55
C ILE A 191 11.96 -6.91 -1.90
N GLU A 192 11.32 -7.81 -2.63
CA GLU A 192 11.68 -8.18 -3.99
C GLU A 192 10.57 -7.76 -4.95
N LEU A 193 10.96 -7.44 -6.18
CA LEU A 193 10.06 -7.09 -7.26
C LEU A 193 10.39 -7.94 -8.49
N SER A 194 9.35 -8.52 -9.09
CA SER A 194 9.39 -9.11 -10.42
C SER A 194 8.09 -8.79 -11.18
N ASN A 195 8.05 -9.08 -12.48
CA ASN A 195 6.81 -9.07 -13.24
C ASN A 195 6.34 -10.51 -13.43
N HIS A 196 5.02 -10.73 -13.41
CA HIS A 196 4.46 -12.03 -13.78
C HIS A 196 4.52 -12.21 -15.32
N PRO A 197 4.77 -13.43 -15.85
CA PRO A 197 4.81 -13.68 -17.29
C PRO A 197 3.53 -13.28 -18.04
N GLU A 198 2.38 -13.42 -17.38
CA GLU A 198 1.06 -13.03 -17.91
C GLU A 198 0.71 -11.55 -17.71
N GLY A 199 1.65 -10.75 -17.19
CA GLY A 199 1.45 -9.34 -16.85
C GLY A 199 1.17 -9.09 -15.38
N GLY A 200 1.39 -7.83 -14.96
CA GLY A 200 1.31 -7.38 -13.58
C GLY A 200 2.63 -7.45 -12.82
N ALA A 201 2.70 -6.71 -11.72
CA ALA A 201 3.86 -6.71 -10.82
C ALA A 201 3.64 -7.70 -9.67
N ILE A 202 4.72 -8.34 -9.24
CA ILE A 202 4.79 -9.20 -8.07
C ILE A 202 5.76 -8.57 -7.07
N PHE A 203 5.25 -8.21 -5.90
CA PHE A 203 6.05 -7.77 -4.78
C PHE A 203 6.10 -8.88 -3.73
N THR A 204 7.29 -9.29 -3.32
CA THR A 204 7.46 -10.28 -2.25
C THR A 204 8.15 -9.63 -1.05
N LEU A 205 7.45 -9.56 0.07
CA LEU A 205 7.97 -9.14 1.37
C LEU A 205 8.48 -10.37 2.11
N TRP A 206 9.78 -10.43 2.36
CA TRP A 206 10.44 -11.47 3.14
C TRP A 206 10.76 -10.94 4.53
N TYR A 207 10.27 -11.62 5.57
CA TYR A 207 10.49 -11.31 6.97
C TYR A 207 11.48 -12.32 7.54
N ALA A 208 12.57 -11.84 8.15
CA ALA A 208 13.44 -12.72 8.92
C ALA A 208 12.66 -13.25 10.14
N ASN A 209 12.48 -14.56 10.23
CA ASN A 209 11.86 -15.17 11.40
C ASN A 209 12.94 -15.32 12.48
N LYS A 210 13.07 -14.32 13.34
CA LYS A 210 13.95 -14.44 14.50
C LYS A 210 13.37 -15.55 15.38
N LYS A 211 14.12 -16.62 15.65
CA LYS A 211 13.62 -17.59 16.64
C LYS A 211 13.38 -16.84 17.95
N ALA A 212 12.21 -17.02 18.56
CA ALA A 212 11.98 -16.56 19.92
C ALA A 212 13.14 -17.09 20.78
N THR A 213 13.96 -16.18 21.28
CA THR A 213 15.11 -16.53 22.14
C THR A 213 14.59 -16.77 23.54
#